data_AF-R9HZ50-F1
#
_entry.id   AF-R9HZ50-F1
#
_cell.length_a   1.000
_cell.length_b   1.000
_cell.length_c   1.000
_cell.angle_alpha   90.00
_cell.angle_beta   90.00
_cell.angle_gamma   90.00
#
_symmetry.space_group_name_H-M   'P 1'
#
loop_
_entity.id
_entity.type
_entity.pdbx_description
1 polymer ?
#
loop_
_entity_poly.entity_id
_entity_poly.type
_entity_poly.pdbx_seq_one_letter_code
_entity_poly.pdbx_strand_id
1 'polypeptide(L)'
;MYAGYIREHFPDRPVFTVTGAIPFKRRQAIVSEFDSTINGVLVCTQQSLSSSVNIPSCNQIILESLQWNIPKMEQFYFRFIRLDSKDKKKVHFVTYEDSVEQNLMALVLTKERLNEFIKCGEVKEQAEIFNEFDISMSVIDSLLRRETDAEGKVRISWGRQLVT
;
A
#
# COMPACT_ATOMS: atom_id res chain seq x y z
N MET A 1 4.84 -7.46 17.14
CA MET A 1 4.29 -6.13 17.46
C MET A 1 2.82 -6.04 17.03
N TYR A 2 2.49 -5.90 15.73
CA TYR A 2 1.09 -5.78 15.25
C TYR A 2 0.10 -6.82 15.77
N ALA A 3 0.44 -8.12 15.65
CA ALA A 3 -0.47 -9.18 16.09
C ALA A 3 -0.72 -9.19 17.60
N GLY A 4 0.22 -8.69 18.41
CA GLY A 4 0.01 -8.55 19.86
C GLY A 4 -0.98 -7.42 20.15
N TYR A 5 -0.73 -6.24 19.56
CA TYR A 5 -1.59 -5.07 19.71
C TYR A 5 -3.03 -5.34 19.28
N ILE A 6 -3.23 -6.05 18.15
CA ILE A 6 -4.57 -6.41 17.66
C ILE A 6 -5.26 -7.37 18.63
N ARG A 7 -4.57 -8.38 19.18
CA ARG A 7 -5.18 -9.29 20.15
C ARG A 7 -5.59 -8.59 21.44
N GLU A 8 -4.82 -7.61 21.87
CA GLU A 8 -5.11 -6.82 23.08
C GLU A 8 -6.32 -5.89 22.88
N HIS A 9 -6.41 -5.20 21.74
CA HIS A 9 -7.46 -4.22 21.48
C HIS A 9 -8.73 -4.80 20.85
N PHE A 10 -8.63 -5.98 20.24
CA PHE A 10 -9.74 -6.69 19.59
C PHE A 10 -9.75 -8.18 20.02
N PRO A 11 -10.00 -8.46 21.31
CA PRO A 11 -9.91 -9.82 21.86
C PRO A 11 -10.89 -10.81 21.21
N ASP A 12 -12.02 -10.32 20.69
CA ASP A 12 -13.06 -11.15 20.06
C ASP A 12 -12.73 -11.56 18.62
N ARG A 13 -11.60 -11.09 18.06
CA ARG A 13 -11.20 -11.38 16.68
C ARG A 13 -10.05 -12.37 16.63
N PRO A 14 -10.22 -13.55 16.00
CA PRO A 14 -9.10 -14.48 15.79
C PRO A 14 -7.99 -13.84 14.97
N VAL A 15 -6.74 -13.87 15.47
CA VAL A 15 -5.58 -13.25 14.81
C VAL A 15 -4.60 -14.30 14.31
N PHE A 16 -4.43 -14.33 12.99
CA PHE A 16 -3.53 -15.19 12.25
C PHE A 16 -2.25 -14.45 11.86
N THR A 17 -1.12 -15.14 11.81
CA THR A 17 0.17 -14.51 11.48
C THR A 17 0.94 -15.29 10.43
N VAL A 18 1.37 -14.63 9.36
CA VAL A 18 2.20 -15.24 8.30
C VAL A 18 3.44 -14.39 8.02
N THR A 19 4.62 -14.95 8.31
CA THR A 19 5.92 -14.32 8.05
C THR A 19 6.84 -15.24 7.25
N GLY A 20 7.94 -14.70 6.74
CA GLY A 20 8.88 -15.44 5.88
C GLY A 20 9.60 -16.58 6.60
N ALA A 21 9.63 -16.55 7.94
CA ALA A 21 10.17 -17.61 8.77
C ALA A 21 9.28 -18.85 8.82
N ILE A 22 8.00 -18.74 8.45
CA ILE A 22 7.04 -19.85 8.52
C ILE A 22 7.19 -20.75 7.28
N PRO A 23 7.36 -22.08 7.46
CA PRO A 23 7.43 -23.02 6.35
C PRO A 23 6.19 -22.97 5.45
N PHE A 24 6.38 -23.20 4.14
CA PHE A 24 5.33 -23.05 3.13
C PHE A 24 4.03 -23.80 3.45
N LYS A 25 4.13 -25.10 3.81
CA LYS A 25 2.94 -25.92 4.17
C LYS A 25 2.15 -25.31 5.33
N ARG A 26 2.84 -24.77 6.33
CA ARG A 26 2.21 -24.15 7.50
C ARG A 26 1.57 -22.81 7.14
N ARG A 27 2.17 -22.03 6.22
CA ARG A 27 1.54 -20.80 5.69
C ARG A 27 0.22 -21.12 5.01
N GLN A 28 0.16 -22.16 4.19
CA GLN A 28 -1.07 -22.56 3.50
C GLN A 28 -2.18 -22.98 4.47
N ALA A 29 -1.84 -23.74 5.52
CA ALA A 29 -2.80 -24.11 6.56
C ALA A 29 -3.37 -22.88 7.29
N ILE A 30 -2.51 -21.95 7.73
CA ILE A 30 -2.93 -20.71 8.41
C ILE A 30 -3.84 -19.87 7.52
N VAL A 31 -3.51 -19.74 6.23
CA VAL A 31 -4.31 -18.98 5.27
C VAL A 31 -5.68 -19.63 5.06
N SER A 32 -5.72 -20.96 4.95
CA SER A 32 -6.98 -21.70 4.81
C SER A 32 -7.89 -21.55 6.04
N GLU A 33 -7.31 -21.54 7.23
CA GLU A 33 -8.04 -21.31 8.49
C GLU A 33 -8.54 -19.87 8.60
N PHE A 34 -7.73 -18.90 8.18
CA PHE A 34 -8.15 -17.51 8.09
C PHE A 34 -9.31 -17.32 7.10
N ASP A 35 -9.22 -17.89 5.90
CA ASP A 35 -10.22 -17.71 4.84
C ASP A 35 -11.58 -18.30 5.22
N SER A 36 -11.61 -19.33 6.09
CA SER A 36 -12.84 -19.92 6.64
C SER A 36 -13.35 -19.23 7.91
N THR A 37 -12.60 -18.27 8.46
CA THR A 37 -12.94 -17.58 9.72
C THR A 37 -13.69 -16.28 9.45
N ILE A 38 -14.87 -16.13 10.05
CA ILE A 38 -15.61 -14.87 10.04
C ILE A 38 -14.94 -13.89 11.01
N ASN A 39 -14.77 -12.63 10.58
CA ASN A 39 -14.22 -11.54 11.40
C ASN A 39 -12.77 -11.75 11.89
N GLY A 40 -12.02 -12.67 11.29
CA GLY A 40 -10.60 -12.86 11.57
C GLY A 40 -9.74 -11.67 11.13
N VAL A 41 -8.49 -11.63 11.62
CA VAL A 41 -7.46 -10.69 11.17
C VAL A 41 -6.21 -11.47 10.78
N LEU A 42 -5.75 -11.31 9.53
CA LEU A 42 -4.48 -11.84 9.08
C LEU A 42 -3.41 -10.76 9.09
N VAL A 43 -2.41 -10.93 9.94
CA VAL A 43 -1.21 -10.09 9.96
C VAL A 43 -0.11 -10.82 9.19
N CYS A 44 0.32 -10.27 8.07
CA CYS A 44 1.37 -10.90 7.27
C CYS A 44 2.34 -9.90 6.68
N THR A 45 3.55 -10.35 6.34
CA THR A 45 4.42 -9.51 5.49
C THR A 45 3.99 -9.66 4.03
N GLN A 46 4.09 -8.58 3.26
CA GLN A 46 3.63 -8.55 1.87
C GLN A 46 4.31 -9.64 1.00
N GLN A 47 5.56 -9.98 1.30
CA GLN A 47 6.35 -11.00 0.60
C GLN A 47 6.07 -12.44 1.08
N SER A 48 5.39 -12.62 2.22
CA SER A 48 5.24 -13.93 2.85
C SER A 48 4.11 -14.78 2.28
N LEU A 49 3.08 -14.18 1.68
CA LEU A 49 2.10 -14.96 0.93
C LEU A 49 2.70 -15.25 -0.47
N SER A 50 2.53 -16.46 -1.00
CA SER A 50 3.00 -16.77 -2.36
C SER A 50 2.04 -16.21 -3.41
N SER A 51 2.49 -16.06 -4.65
CA SER A 51 1.66 -15.61 -5.78
C SER A 51 0.43 -16.50 -6.02
N SER A 52 0.51 -17.79 -5.67
CA SER A 52 -0.58 -18.75 -5.80
C SER A 52 -1.63 -18.70 -4.68
N VAL A 53 -1.41 -17.93 -3.61
CA VAL A 53 -2.38 -17.81 -2.52
C VAL A 53 -3.64 -17.09 -3.02
N ASN A 54 -4.79 -17.60 -2.62
CA ASN A 54 -6.09 -17.02 -2.89
C ASN A 54 -6.87 -16.93 -1.58
N ILE A 55 -7.39 -15.74 -1.25
CA ILE A 55 -8.13 -15.47 -0.02
C ILE A 55 -9.38 -14.64 -0.37
N PRO A 56 -10.37 -15.26 -1.05
CA PRO A 56 -11.53 -14.57 -1.57
C PRO A 56 -12.51 -14.13 -0.49
N SER A 57 -12.44 -14.62 0.75
CA SER A 57 -13.37 -14.17 1.81
C SER A 57 -12.97 -12.83 2.42
N CYS A 58 -11.71 -12.41 2.26
CA CYS A 58 -11.22 -11.15 2.79
C CYS A 58 -11.67 -9.97 1.92
N ASN A 59 -12.36 -8.99 2.52
CA ASN A 59 -12.90 -7.82 1.82
C ASN A 59 -12.18 -6.51 2.16
N GLN A 60 -11.41 -6.47 3.25
CA GLN A 60 -10.67 -5.29 3.72
C GLN A 60 -9.18 -5.62 3.76
N ILE A 61 -8.39 -4.92 2.96
CA ILE A 61 -6.95 -5.12 2.84
C ILE A 61 -6.29 -3.80 3.23
N ILE A 62 -5.39 -3.83 4.22
CA ILE A 62 -4.66 -2.64 4.66
C ILE A 62 -3.18 -2.88 4.36
N LEU A 63 -2.59 -1.97 3.59
CA LEU A 63 -1.15 -1.89 3.39
C LEU A 63 -0.65 -0.76 4.27
N GLU A 64 0.01 -1.14 5.35
CA GLU A 64 0.61 -0.24 6.34
C GLU A 64 1.88 0.45 5.83
N SER A 65 2.46 -0.07 4.74
CA SER A 65 3.69 0.44 4.15
C SER A 65 3.67 0.33 2.63
N LEU A 66 4.04 1.42 1.96
CA LEU A 66 4.20 1.45 0.50
C LEU A 66 5.47 0.72 0.07
N GLN A 67 5.40 0.06 -1.09
CA GLN A 67 6.57 -0.48 -1.78
C GLN A 67 7.05 0.49 -2.85
N TRP A 68 8.31 0.35 -3.27
CA TRP A 68 8.96 1.18 -4.28
C TRP A 68 8.37 1.09 -5.71
N ASN A 69 7.37 0.24 -5.93
CA ASN A 69 6.63 0.10 -7.17
C ASN A 69 5.25 -0.52 -6.95
N ILE A 70 4.28 -0.12 -7.78
CA ILE A 70 2.90 -0.62 -7.76
C ILE A 70 2.80 -2.12 -8.04
N PRO A 71 3.52 -2.70 -9.02
CA PRO A 71 3.43 -4.13 -9.32
C PRO A 71 3.70 -5.06 -8.13
N LYS A 72 4.61 -4.69 -7.21
CA LYS A 72 4.83 -5.47 -5.98
C LYS A 72 3.64 -5.41 -5.02
N MET A 73 3.00 -4.25 -4.90
CA MET A 73 1.79 -4.10 -4.08
C MET A 73 0.62 -4.82 -4.73
N GLU A 74 0.46 -4.71 -6.04
CA GLU A 74 -0.51 -5.47 -6.85
C GLU A 74 -0.39 -6.97 -6.64
N GLN A 75 0.82 -7.52 -6.76
CA GLN A 75 1.06 -8.94 -6.50
C GLN A 75 0.63 -9.38 -5.10
N PHE A 76 0.65 -8.48 -4.12
CA PHE A 76 0.13 -8.75 -2.79
C PHE A 76 -1.39 -8.66 -2.74
N TYR A 77 -2.00 -7.53 -3.11
CA TYR A 77 -3.45 -7.35 -2.94
C TYR A 77 -4.32 -8.13 -3.94
N PHE A 78 -3.77 -8.54 -5.10
CA PHE A 78 -4.44 -9.46 -6.02
C PHE A 78 -4.59 -10.90 -5.48
N ARG A 79 -4.01 -11.21 -4.32
CA ARG A 79 -4.32 -12.46 -3.60
C ARG A 79 -5.74 -12.47 -3.03
N PHE A 80 -6.33 -11.28 -2.86
CA PHE A 80 -7.66 -11.06 -2.30
C PHE A 80 -8.68 -10.64 -3.38
N ILE A 81 -8.20 -10.16 -4.53
CA ILE A 81 -9.03 -9.70 -5.66
C ILE A 81 -8.92 -10.71 -6.80
N ARG A 82 -10.03 -11.35 -7.13
CA ARG A 82 -10.17 -12.28 -8.26
C ARG A 82 -11.39 -11.93 -9.12
N LEU A 83 -11.38 -12.43 -10.36
CA LEU A 83 -12.48 -12.23 -11.31
C LEU A 83 -13.83 -12.77 -10.78
N ASP A 84 -13.80 -13.85 -10.00
CA ASP A 84 -14.95 -14.51 -9.39
C ASP A 84 -15.27 -14.01 -7.97
N SER A 85 -14.71 -12.86 -7.57
CA SER A 85 -15.03 -12.24 -6.27
C SER A 85 -16.50 -11.83 -6.22
N LYS A 86 -17.23 -12.34 -5.23
CA LYS A 86 -18.66 -12.00 -5.03
C LYS A 86 -18.85 -10.61 -4.42
N ASP A 87 -17.92 -10.19 -3.56
CA ASP A 87 -17.96 -8.93 -2.83
C ASP A 87 -16.90 -7.94 -3.33
N LYS A 88 -17.20 -6.64 -3.22
CA LYS A 88 -16.22 -5.58 -3.48
C LYS A 88 -15.08 -5.63 -2.45
N LYS A 89 -13.85 -5.60 -2.95
CA LYS A 89 -12.63 -5.54 -2.14
C LYS A 89 -12.22 -4.09 -1.95
N LYS A 90 -11.86 -3.70 -0.73
CA LYS A 90 -11.32 -2.38 -0.41
C LYS A 90 -9.86 -2.52 -0.01
N VAL A 91 -8.98 -1.90 -0.79
CA VAL A 91 -7.55 -1.84 -0.53
C VAL A 91 -7.24 -0.45 0.02
N HIS A 92 -6.70 -0.39 1.22
CA HIS A 92 -6.35 0.84 1.93
C HIS A 92 -4.84 0.97 1.95
N PHE A 93 -4.32 2.05 1.38
CA PHE A 93 -2.91 2.43 1.51
C PHE A 93 -2.82 3.45 2.63
N VAL A 94 -2.07 3.12 3.68
CA VAL A 94 -1.85 4.04 4.81
C VAL A 94 -0.55 4.78 4.56
N THR A 95 -0.63 6.10 4.58
CA THR A 95 0.54 6.99 4.51
C THR A 95 0.43 8.10 5.55
N TYR A 96 1.57 8.61 5.99
CA TYR A 96 1.63 9.77 6.89
C TYR A 96 1.87 11.07 6.12
N GLU A 97 1.13 12.12 6.47
CA GLU A 97 1.36 13.46 5.95
C GLU A 97 2.72 14.02 6.36
N ASP A 98 3.29 14.91 5.53
CA ASP A 98 4.59 15.55 5.75
C ASP A 98 5.73 14.54 6.05
N SER A 99 5.66 13.36 5.43
CA SER A 99 6.61 12.26 5.65
C SER A 99 7.29 11.80 4.36
N VAL A 100 8.35 11.00 4.51
CA VAL A 100 9.04 10.36 3.38
C VAL A 100 8.10 9.45 2.58
N GLU A 101 7.03 8.95 3.20
CA GLU A 101 6.05 8.10 2.52
C GLU A 101 5.23 8.87 1.46
N GLN A 102 5.01 10.18 1.63
CA GLN A 102 4.40 11.02 0.58
C GLN A 102 5.31 11.10 -0.64
N ASN A 103 6.62 11.32 -0.43
CA ASN A 103 7.60 11.33 -1.51
C ASN A 103 7.67 9.97 -2.22
N LEU A 104 7.59 8.88 -1.46
CA LEU A 104 7.52 7.53 -2.01
C LEU A 104 6.26 7.32 -2.84
N MET A 105 5.10 7.77 -2.36
CA MET A 105 3.83 7.71 -3.11
C MET A 105 3.97 8.44 -4.44
N ALA A 106 4.46 9.68 -4.44
CA ALA A 106 4.66 10.47 -5.66
C ALA A 106 5.61 9.79 -6.66
N LEU A 107 6.72 9.24 -6.17
CA LEU A 107 7.66 8.48 -6.99
C LEU A 107 6.98 7.28 -7.65
N VAL A 108 6.21 6.53 -6.88
CA VAL A 108 5.53 5.32 -7.34
C VAL A 108 4.46 5.64 -8.38
N LEU A 109 3.68 6.71 -8.20
CA LEU A 109 2.65 7.15 -9.15
C LEU A 109 3.27 7.70 -10.44
N THR A 110 4.38 8.43 -10.33
CA THR A 110 5.13 8.90 -11.51
C THR A 110 5.65 7.74 -12.34
N LYS A 111 6.14 6.67 -11.68
CA LYS A 111 6.54 5.44 -12.38
C LYS A 111 5.35 4.78 -13.06
N GLU A 112 4.18 4.74 -12.41
CA GLU A 112 3.01 4.13 -13.05
C GLU A 112 2.52 4.92 -14.25
N ARG A 113 2.59 6.27 -14.22
CA ARG A 113 2.31 7.09 -15.40
C ARG A 113 3.16 6.70 -16.60
N LEU A 114 4.46 6.48 -16.36
CA LEU A 114 5.37 6.03 -17.40
C LEU A 114 5.02 4.61 -17.88
N ASN A 115 4.68 3.70 -16.97
CA ASN A 115 4.26 2.35 -17.32
C ASN A 115 2.98 2.36 -18.18
N GLU A 116 1.98 3.14 -17.81
CA GLU A 116 0.72 3.27 -18.55
C GLU A 116 0.94 3.82 -19.96
N PHE A 117 1.81 4.82 -20.10
CA PHE A 117 2.22 5.31 -21.42
C PHE A 117 2.83 4.21 -22.29
N ILE A 118 3.69 3.36 -21.72
CA ILE A 118 4.28 2.23 -22.46
C ILE A 118 3.23 1.17 -22.80
N LYS A 119 2.26 0.90 -21.91
CA LYS A 119 1.21 -0.12 -22.14
C LYS A 119 0.19 0.30 -23.19
N CYS A 120 -0.28 1.56 -23.12
CA CYS A 120 -1.42 2.04 -23.88
C CYS A 120 -1.04 2.97 -25.03
N GLY A 121 0.20 3.49 -25.05
CA GLY A 121 0.65 4.47 -26.03
C GLY A 121 0.14 5.90 -25.79
N GLU A 122 -0.68 6.10 -24.77
CA GLU A 122 -1.32 7.38 -24.43
C GLU A 122 -0.70 7.97 -23.15
N VAL A 123 -0.43 9.27 -23.17
CA VAL A 123 0.07 9.98 -22.00
C VAL A 123 -1.12 10.35 -21.13
N LYS A 124 -1.34 9.58 -20.06
CA LYS A 124 -2.32 9.96 -19.03
C LYS A 124 -1.86 11.23 -18.31
N GLU A 125 -2.80 12.14 -18.10
CA GLU A 125 -2.56 13.31 -17.25
C GLU A 125 -2.31 12.87 -15.80
N GLN A 126 -1.50 13.63 -15.07
CA GLN A 126 -1.17 13.27 -13.68
C GLN A 126 -2.43 13.16 -12.81
N ALA A 127 -3.40 14.03 -13.07
CA ALA A 127 -4.71 14.05 -12.41
C ALA A 127 -5.51 12.77 -12.59
N GLU A 128 -5.44 12.13 -13.76
CA GLU A 128 -6.19 10.90 -14.07
C GLU A 128 -5.69 9.74 -13.22
N ILE A 129 -4.37 9.63 -13.06
CA ILE A 129 -3.74 8.61 -12.23
C ILE A 129 -4.05 8.86 -10.76
N PHE A 130 -4.03 10.11 -10.30
CA PHE A 130 -4.41 10.42 -8.92
C PHE A 130 -5.86 10.09 -8.61
N ASN A 131 -6.79 10.36 -9.53
CA ASN A 131 -8.18 9.98 -9.38
C ASN A 131 -8.35 8.45 -9.33
N GLU A 132 -7.58 7.70 -10.12
CA GLU A 132 -7.59 6.23 -10.10
C GLU A 132 -7.17 5.66 -8.74
N PHE A 133 -6.21 6.29 -8.08
CA PHE A 133 -5.74 5.91 -6.74
C PHE A 133 -6.47 6.62 -5.58
N ASP A 134 -7.51 7.42 -5.87
CA ASP A 134 -8.26 8.22 -4.89
C ASP A 134 -7.37 9.14 -4.02
N ILE A 135 -6.37 9.78 -4.65
CA ILE A 135 -5.39 10.64 -3.98
C ILE A 135 -5.82 12.09 -4.10
N SER A 136 -5.93 12.78 -2.96
CA SER A 136 -6.25 14.20 -2.93
C SER A 136 -5.12 15.04 -3.54
N MET A 137 -5.48 16.00 -4.41
CA MET A 137 -4.55 16.95 -5.04
C MET A 137 -3.71 17.75 -4.02
N SER A 138 -4.17 17.93 -2.78
CA SER A 138 -3.41 18.60 -1.70
C SER A 138 -2.13 17.86 -1.29
N VAL A 139 -2.05 16.55 -1.52
CA VAL A 139 -0.82 15.75 -1.30
C VAL A 139 0.24 16.12 -2.34
N ILE A 140 -0.14 16.71 -3.48
CA ILE A 140 0.79 17.18 -4.51
C ILE A 140 1.45 18.48 -4.08
N ASP A 141 0.66 19.38 -3.48
CA ASP A 141 1.14 20.68 -3.01
C ASP A 141 2.19 20.54 -1.88
N SER A 142 2.18 19.41 -1.16
CA SER A 142 3.21 19.10 -0.14
C SER A 142 4.52 18.54 -0.69
N LEU A 143 4.55 18.04 -1.94
CA LEU A 143 5.74 17.41 -2.54
C LEU A 143 6.84 18.41 -2.90
N LEU A 144 6.55 19.72 -2.91
CA LEU A 144 7.46 20.78 -3.35
C LEU A 144 7.14 22.10 -2.63
N ARG A 145 7.73 22.33 -1.45
CA ARG A 145 7.59 23.62 -0.75
C ARG A 145 8.58 24.65 -1.32
N ARG A 146 8.04 25.67 -2.00
CA ARG A 146 8.76 26.87 -2.45
C ARG A 146 8.60 27.96 -1.38
N GLU A 147 9.65 28.21 -0.61
CA GLU A 147 9.69 29.22 0.44
C GLU A 147 10.59 30.38 0.00
N THR A 148 10.31 31.60 0.46
CA THR A 148 11.18 32.77 0.23
C THR A 148 11.79 33.15 1.57
N ASP A 149 13.12 33.16 1.66
CA ASP A 149 13.79 33.55 2.90
C ASP A 149 13.68 35.06 3.16
N ALA A 150 14.10 35.50 4.35
CA ALA A 150 14.00 36.90 4.78
C ALA A 150 14.79 37.88 3.88
N GLU A 151 15.66 37.38 3.01
CA GLU A 151 16.51 38.15 2.09
C GLU A 151 15.91 38.20 0.67
N GLY A 152 14.73 37.62 0.45
CA GLY A 152 14.05 37.61 -0.84
C GLY A 152 14.56 36.53 -1.81
N LYS A 153 15.39 35.58 -1.36
CA LYS A 153 15.84 34.46 -2.19
C LYS A 153 14.80 33.33 -2.18
N VAL A 154 14.49 32.86 -3.37
CA VAL A 154 13.61 31.70 -3.57
C VAL A 154 14.37 30.42 -3.18
N ARG A 155 13.88 29.71 -2.17
CA ARG A 155 14.31 28.36 -1.79
C ARG A 155 13.29 27.34 -2.25
N ILE A 156 13.73 26.46 -3.13
CA ILE A 156 12.99 25.25 -3.49
C ILE A 156 13.47 24.17 -2.52
N SER A 157 12.58 23.73 -1.62
CA SER A 157 12.86 22.65 -0.70
C SER A 157 12.10 21.41 -1.13
N TRP A 158 12.84 20.32 -1.35
CA TRP A 158 12.30 19.00 -1.58
C TRP A 158 12.50 18.20 -0.29
N GLY A 159 11.69 18.55 0.72
CA GLY A 159 12.01 18.21 2.11
C GLY A 159 13.32 18.84 2.60
N ARG A 160 13.71 18.51 3.85
CA ARG A 160 14.87 19.08 4.54
C ARG A 160 16.17 18.39 4.09
N GLN A 161 16.90 18.97 3.15
CA GLN A 161 18.26 18.52 2.79
C GLN A 161 19.31 19.44 3.43
N LEU A 162 20.01 18.91 4.45
CA LEU A 162 21.29 19.44 4.90
C LEU A 162 22.39 18.66 4.19
N VAL A 163 23.13 19.32 3.30
CA VAL A 163 24.37 18.77 2.74
C VAL A 163 25.52 19.49 3.43
N THR A 164 26.34 18.73 4.15
CA THR A 164 27.63 19.17 4.73
C THR A 164 28.76 18.93 3.75
#